data_AF-A0A2T0LLE6-F1
#
_entry.id   AF-A0A2T0LLE6-F1
#
_cell.length_a   1.000
_cell.length_b   1.000
_cell.length_c   1.000
_cell.angle_alpha   90.00
_cell.angle_beta   90.00
_cell.angle_gamma   90.00
#
_symmetry.space_group_name_H-M   'P 1'
#
loop_
_entity.id
_entity.type
_entity.pdbx_description
1 polymer ?
#
loop_
_entity_poly.entity_id
_entity_poly.type
_entity_poly.pdbx_seq_one_letter_code
_entity_poly.pdbx_strand_id
1 'polypeptide(L)'
;MLREQGRRVRVGHDCALSGTWFSGYDGVTVTDPGDLDIDHIVPLAEAARSGARRWPEERRRAFANDPDVLVAVTATSNRQKGDQDPAEWLPDRDRCGYVARWVRIKHTYGLTADQAEADTIRSVLRRCR
;
A
#
# COMPACT_ATOMS: atom_id res chain seq x y z
N MET A 1 -0.84 3.31 -13.16
CA MET A 1 -1.12 3.56 -11.73
C MET A 1 -1.85 4.87 -11.40
N LEU A 2 -1.22 6.06 -11.36
CA LEU A 2 -1.93 7.29 -10.96
C LEU A 2 -3.16 7.61 -11.84
N ARG A 3 -3.09 7.32 -13.15
CA ARG A 3 -4.25 7.43 -14.05
C ARG A 3 -5.39 6.47 -13.71
N GLU A 4 -5.09 5.29 -13.16
CA GLU A 4 -6.07 4.24 -12.85
C GLU A 4 -6.71 4.45 -11.48
N GLN A 5 -5.95 5.00 -10.53
CA GLN A 5 -6.41 5.22 -9.15
C GLN A 5 -6.94 6.64 -8.91
N GLY A 6 -6.98 7.47 -9.96
CA GLY A 6 -7.53 8.82 -9.92
C GLY A 6 -8.80 8.95 -10.73
N ARG A 7 -9.59 10.00 -10.44
CA ARG A 7 -10.79 10.37 -11.17
C ARG A 7 -10.48 11.53 -12.11
N ARG A 8 -11.02 11.44 -13.34
CA ARG A 8 -10.86 12.47 -14.39
C ARG A 8 -9.39 12.83 -14.66
N VAL A 9 -8.50 11.86 -14.56
CA VAL A 9 -7.06 12.10 -14.74
C VAL A 9 -6.76 12.43 -16.19
N ARG A 10 -6.06 13.54 -16.41
CA ARG A 10 -5.53 13.96 -17.72
C ARG A 10 -4.02 14.08 -17.65
N VAL A 11 -3.38 13.74 -18.76
CA VAL A 11 -1.94 13.93 -18.97
C VAL A 11 -1.79 15.02 -20.00
N GLY A 12 -1.19 16.14 -19.61
CA GLY A 12 -0.86 17.25 -20.50
C GLY A 12 0.35 16.94 -21.38
N HIS A 13 0.64 17.86 -22.29
CA HIS A 13 1.73 17.73 -23.26
C HIS A 13 3.12 17.63 -22.60
N ASP A 14 3.28 18.23 -21.42
CA ASP A 14 4.54 18.22 -20.64
C ASP A 14 4.56 17.13 -19.57
N CYS A 15 3.80 16.05 -19.76
CA CYS A 15 3.56 14.99 -18.76
C CYS A 15 2.90 15.50 -17.46
N ALA A 16 2.41 16.75 -17.45
CA ALA A 16 1.69 17.31 -16.31
C ALA A 16 0.41 16.53 -16.04
N LEU A 17 0.26 16.05 -14.81
CA LEU A 17 -0.93 15.33 -14.38
C LEU A 17 -1.94 16.31 -13.76
N SER A 18 -3.21 16.13 -14.08
CA SER A 18 -4.32 16.77 -13.37
C SER A 18 -5.40 15.73 -13.13
N GLY A 19 -6.13 15.87 -12.02
CA GLY A 19 -7.13 14.90 -11.64
C GLY A 19 -7.52 15.05 -10.18
N THR A 20 -8.14 14.01 -9.64
CA THR A 20 -8.50 13.96 -8.23
C THR A 20 -8.25 12.55 -7.72
N TRP A 21 -7.59 12.44 -6.58
CA TRP A 21 -7.23 11.17 -5.95
C TRP A 21 -7.74 11.12 -4.53
N PHE A 22 -8.32 9.99 -4.16
CA PHE A 22 -8.77 9.72 -2.80
C PHE A 22 -7.79 8.76 -2.15
N SER A 23 -7.23 9.16 -1.01
CA SER A 23 -6.35 8.34 -0.20
C SER A 23 -7.17 7.50 0.76
N GLY A 24 -7.12 6.18 0.59
CA GLY A 24 -7.83 5.24 1.47
C GLY A 24 -7.28 5.22 2.91
N TYR A 25 -6.04 5.68 3.12
CA TYR A 25 -5.38 5.62 4.43
C TYR A 25 -5.95 6.63 5.43
N ASP A 26 -6.17 7.86 4.99
CA ASP A 26 -6.61 8.99 5.81
C ASP A 26 -7.99 9.54 5.38
N GLY A 27 -8.51 9.08 4.24
CA GLY A 27 -9.78 9.54 3.69
C GLY A 27 -9.71 10.93 3.05
N VAL A 28 -8.51 11.44 2.79
CA VAL A 28 -8.30 12.76 2.20
C VAL A 28 -8.37 12.67 0.68
N THR A 29 -9.00 13.66 0.06
CA THR A 29 -9.02 13.84 -1.39
C THR A 29 -8.08 14.97 -1.78
N VAL A 30 -7.16 14.71 -2.71
CA VAL A 30 -6.20 15.71 -3.22
C VAL A 30 -6.32 15.86 -4.73
N THR A 31 -5.93 17.03 -5.22
CA THR A 31 -5.92 17.35 -6.66
C THR A 31 -4.52 17.65 -7.19
N ASP A 32 -3.59 18.00 -6.31
CA ASP A 32 -2.19 18.16 -6.66
C ASP A 32 -1.52 16.77 -6.65
N PRO A 33 -0.95 16.31 -7.79
CA PRO A 33 -0.19 15.07 -7.83
C PRO A 33 1.04 15.05 -6.91
N GLY A 34 1.59 16.21 -6.54
CA GLY A 34 2.71 16.33 -5.61
C GLY A 34 2.36 16.02 -4.15
N ASP A 35 1.07 16.03 -3.81
CA ASP A 35 0.57 15.65 -2.47
C ASP A 35 0.40 14.13 -2.34
N LEU A 36 0.69 13.36 -3.39
CA LEU A 36 0.55 11.91 -3.42
C LEU A 36 1.91 11.22 -3.43
N ASP A 37 1.96 10.08 -2.76
CA ASP A 37 2.99 9.08 -2.98
C ASP A 37 2.36 7.78 -3.50
N ILE A 38 3.16 6.98 -4.20
CA ILE A 38 2.86 5.58 -4.48
C ILE A 38 3.46 4.74 -3.36
N ASP A 39 2.60 4.12 -2.56
CA ASP A 39 2.99 3.22 -1.47
C ASP A 39 2.95 1.75 -1.91
N HIS A 40 3.86 0.95 -1.36
CA HIS A 40 3.74 -0.50 -1.34
C HIS A 40 2.99 -0.90 -0.07
N ILE A 41 1.78 -1.45 -0.23
CA ILE A 41 0.93 -1.84 0.91
C ILE A 41 1.70 -2.70 1.89
N VAL A 42 2.39 -3.72 1.38
CA VAL A 42 3.48 -4.41 2.09
C VAL A 42 4.80 -3.76 1.66
N PRO A 43 5.47 -2.95 2.50
CA PRO A 43 6.71 -2.25 2.16
C PRO A 43 7.79 -3.18 1.62
N LEU A 44 8.68 -2.68 0.75
CA LEU A 44 9.79 -3.49 0.22
C LEU A 44 10.70 -4.03 1.34
N ALA A 45 11.00 -3.21 2.36
CA ALA A 45 11.81 -3.63 3.49
C ALA A 45 11.08 -4.66 4.38
N GLU A 46 9.76 -4.54 4.50
CA GLU A 46 8.94 -5.51 5.22
C GLU A 46 8.85 -6.85 4.47
N ALA A 47 8.59 -6.82 3.16
CA ALA A 47 8.66 -8.01 2.32
C ALA A 47 10.03 -8.68 2.42
N ALA A 48 11.10 -7.88 2.48
CA ALA A 48 12.46 -8.37 2.65
C ALA A 48 12.64 -9.13 3.98
N ARG A 49 12.16 -8.59 5.12
CA ARG A 49 12.14 -9.29 6.42
C ARG A 49 11.28 -10.56 6.38
N SER A 50 10.15 -10.48 5.68
CA SER A 50 9.20 -11.57 5.49
C SER A 50 9.62 -12.65 4.48
N GLY A 51 10.84 -12.58 3.94
CA GLY A 51 11.44 -13.65 3.14
C GLY A 51 11.80 -13.30 1.69
N ALA A 52 11.43 -12.12 1.20
CA ALA A 52 11.73 -11.69 -0.16
C ALA A 52 13.24 -11.48 -0.42
N ARG A 53 14.07 -11.33 0.63
CA ARG A 53 15.55 -11.25 0.49
C ARG A 53 16.14 -12.47 -0.21
N ARG A 54 15.48 -13.62 -0.13
CA ARG A 54 15.91 -14.89 -0.72
C ARG A 54 15.43 -15.08 -2.16
N TRP A 55 14.60 -14.18 -2.66
CA TRP A 55 14.07 -14.30 -4.02
C TRP A 55 15.10 -13.91 -5.08
N PRO A 56 15.02 -14.51 -6.28
CA PRO A 56 15.67 -13.97 -7.46
C PRO A 56 15.28 -12.50 -7.71
N GLU A 57 16.16 -11.76 -8.38
CA GLU A 57 15.91 -10.34 -8.71
C GLU A 57 14.61 -10.15 -9.52
N GLU A 58 14.33 -11.03 -10.48
CA GLU A 58 13.12 -10.92 -11.31
C GLU A 58 11.84 -10.91 -10.47
N ARG A 59 11.79 -11.75 -9.42
CA ARG A 59 10.62 -11.87 -8.55
C ARG A 59 10.49 -10.67 -7.63
N ARG A 60 11.61 -10.13 -7.14
CA ARG A 60 11.63 -8.85 -6.39
C ARG A 60 11.13 -7.70 -7.26
N ARG A 61 11.55 -7.66 -8.52
CA ARG A 61 11.09 -6.65 -9.50
C ARG A 61 9.61 -6.83 -9.82
N ALA A 62 9.12 -8.06 -9.99
CA ALA A 62 7.70 -8.33 -10.19
C ALA A 62 6.86 -7.83 -9.01
N PHE A 63 7.25 -8.18 -7.77
CA PHE A 63 6.59 -7.68 -6.56
C PHE A 63 6.58 -6.14 -6.48
N ALA A 64 7.73 -5.50 -6.73
CA ALA A 64 7.86 -4.06 -6.63
C ALA A 64 7.00 -3.28 -7.66
N ASN A 65 6.62 -3.91 -8.76
CA ASN A 65 5.85 -3.30 -9.85
C ASN A 65 4.42 -3.86 -9.99
N ASP A 66 3.99 -4.74 -9.08
CA ASP A 66 2.66 -5.34 -9.11
C ASP A 66 1.59 -4.30 -8.73
N PRO A 67 0.62 -3.98 -9.61
CA PRO A 67 -0.47 -3.06 -9.30
C PRO A 67 -1.29 -3.45 -8.06
N ASP A 68 -1.36 -4.74 -7.71
CA ASP A 68 -2.07 -5.20 -6.52
C ASP A 68 -1.36 -4.82 -5.21
N VAL A 69 -0.02 -4.68 -5.26
CA VAL A 69 0.84 -4.29 -4.12
C VAL A 69 0.90 -2.77 -3.97
N LEU A 70 0.60 -2.02 -5.03
CA LEU A 70 0.75 -0.57 -5.05
C LEU A 70 -0.58 0.16 -4.76
N VAL A 71 -0.50 1.29 -4.05
CA VAL A 71 -1.63 2.21 -3.84
C VAL A 71 -1.20 3.68 -3.85
N ALA A 72 -2.01 4.55 -4.48
CA ALA A 72 -1.82 5.99 -4.43
C ALA A 72 -2.49 6.54 -3.16
N VAL A 73 -1.71 7.19 -2.31
CA VAL A 73 -2.14 7.71 -1.00
C VAL A 73 -1.53 9.09 -0.78
N THR A 74 -2.02 9.83 0.20
CA THR A 74 -1.39 11.10 0.58
C THR A 74 0.05 10.87 1.03
N ALA A 75 0.96 11.75 0.62
CA ALA A 75 2.38 11.66 0.99
C ALA A 75 2.57 11.66 2.51
N THR A 76 1.75 12.40 3.26
CA THR A 76 1.78 12.41 4.73
C THR A 76 1.51 11.03 5.33
N SER A 77 0.43 10.35 4.91
CA SER A 77 0.08 9.04 5.48
C SER A 77 1.11 7.97 5.10
N ASN A 78 1.61 8.00 3.86
CA ASN A 78 2.68 7.12 3.41
C ASN A 78 3.97 7.28 4.25
N ARG A 79 4.38 8.53 4.51
CA ARG A 79 5.60 8.80 5.29
C ARG A 79 5.45 8.46 6.77
N GLN A 80 4.24 8.56 7.32
CA GLN A 80 3.96 8.08 8.67
C GLN A 80 4.06 6.56 8.75
N LYS A 81 3.54 5.84 7.75
CA LYS A 81 3.64 4.38 7.66
C LYS A 81 5.09 3.90 7.50
N GLY A 82 5.85 4.49 6.58
CA GLY A 82 7.21 4.04 6.29
C GLY A 82 7.27 2.55 5.92
N ASP A 83 8.16 1.80 6.58
CA ASP A 83 8.31 0.35 6.40
C ASP A 83 7.65 -0.49 7.51
N GLN A 84 6.75 0.11 8.29
CA GLN A 84 6.04 -0.52 9.40
C GLN A 84 5.03 -1.56 8.93
N ASP A 85 4.81 -2.57 9.76
CA ASP A 85 3.79 -3.59 9.56
C ASP A 85 2.47 -3.23 10.27
N PRO A 86 1.38 -4.02 10.11
CA PRO A 86 0.12 -3.80 10.80
C PRO A 86 0.17 -3.72 12.33
N ALA A 87 1.19 -4.26 12.99
CA ALA A 87 1.33 -4.17 14.44
C ALA A 87 1.84 -2.80 14.88
N GLU A 88 2.66 -2.15 14.04
CA GLU A 88 3.23 -0.83 14.30
C GLU A 88 2.39 0.31 13.72
N TRP A 89 1.74 0.08 12.58
CA TRP A 89 0.96 1.09 11.89
C TRP A 89 -0.29 0.53 11.20
N LEU A 90 -1.41 1.24 11.35
CA LEU A 90 -2.64 1.00 10.62
C LEU A 90 -3.16 2.33 10.08
N PRO A 91 -3.83 2.32 8.93
CA PRO A 91 -4.46 3.53 8.43
C PRO A 91 -5.56 4.01 9.39
N ASP A 92 -5.80 5.32 9.39
CA ASP A 92 -6.88 5.95 10.16
C ASP A 92 -8.26 5.55 9.62
N ARG A 93 -8.33 5.25 8.33
CA ARG A 93 -9.53 4.83 7.61
C ARG A 93 -9.30 3.47 6.93
N ASP A 94 -10.39 2.81 6.56
CA ASP A 94 -10.39 1.55 5.80
C ASP A 94 -9.43 0.44 6.31
N ARG A 95 -9.33 0.26 7.63
CA ARG A 95 -8.47 -0.78 8.23
C ARG A 95 -8.80 -2.19 7.74
N CYS A 96 -10.08 -2.46 7.47
CA CYS A 96 -10.54 -3.75 6.96
C CYS A 96 -10.05 -4.01 5.54
N GLY A 97 -10.23 -3.07 4.62
CA GLY A 97 -9.71 -3.18 3.26
C GLY A 97 -8.19 -3.29 3.23
N TYR A 98 -7.51 -2.48 4.05
CA TYR A 98 -6.05 -2.51 4.20
C TYR A 98 -5.54 -3.88 4.65
N VAL A 99 -6.05 -4.41 5.76
CA VAL A 99 -5.60 -5.71 6.30
C VAL A 99 -5.98 -6.86 5.36
N ALA A 100 -7.14 -6.82 4.70
CA ALA A 100 -7.50 -7.82 3.72
C ALA A 100 -6.54 -7.83 2.51
N ARG A 101 -6.17 -6.65 1.99
CA ARG A 101 -5.16 -6.54 0.91
C ARG A 101 -3.79 -7.01 1.39
N TRP A 102 -3.38 -6.62 2.59
CA TRP A 102 -2.11 -7.05 3.19
C TRP A 102 -1.99 -8.58 3.26
N VAL A 103 -3.01 -9.25 3.81
CA VAL A 103 -3.07 -10.72 3.89
C VAL A 103 -3.05 -11.34 2.50
N ARG A 104 -3.84 -10.81 1.55
CA ARG A 104 -3.85 -11.30 0.16
C ARG A 104 -2.46 -11.20 -0.46
N ILE A 105 -1.77 -10.08 -0.33
CA ILE A 105 -0.42 -9.87 -0.87
C ILE A 105 0.56 -10.86 -0.25
N LYS A 106 0.60 -10.95 1.10
CA LYS A 106 1.52 -11.87 1.77
C LYS A 106 1.26 -13.32 1.35
N HIS A 107 -0.01 -13.72 1.22
CA HIS A 107 -0.37 -15.04 0.72
C HIS A 107 0.08 -15.28 -0.73
N THR A 108 -0.27 -14.38 -1.66
CA THR A 108 0.09 -14.50 -3.09
C THR A 108 1.60 -14.64 -3.29
N TYR A 109 2.38 -13.89 -2.51
CA TYR A 109 3.83 -13.88 -2.63
C TYR A 109 4.55 -14.86 -1.71
N GLY A 110 3.84 -15.60 -0.85
CA GLY A 110 4.46 -16.53 0.11
C GLY A 110 5.37 -15.82 1.13
N LEU A 111 4.96 -14.64 1.58
CA LEU A 111 5.62 -13.88 2.64
C LEU A 111 5.11 -14.34 4.01
N THR A 112 6.00 -14.40 4.99
CA THR A 112 5.63 -14.74 6.37
C THR A 112 5.05 -13.53 7.09
N ALA A 113 4.33 -13.78 8.19
CA ALA A 113 3.98 -12.76 9.16
C ALA A 113 4.55 -13.16 10.52
N ASP A 114 5.04 -12.20 11.29
CA ASP A 114 5.40 -12.46 12.67
C ASP A 114 4.16 -12.53 13.58
N GLN A 115 4.38 -12.84 14.85
CA GLN A 115 3.28 -13.07 15.78
C GLN A 115 2.50 -11.78 16.09
N ALA A 116 3.18 -10.65 16.28
CA ALA A 116 2.54 -9.38 16.61
C ALA A 116 1.70 -8.87 15.43
N GLU A 117 2.26 -8.99 14.23
CA GLU A 117 1.58 -8.71 12.98
C GLU A 117 0.32 -9.57 12.83
N ALA A 118 0.46 -10.89 12.97
CA ALA A 118 -0.64 -11.84 12.81
C ALA A 118 -1.77 -11.62 13.83
N ASP A 119 -1.43 -11.29 15.07
CA ASP A 119 -2.42 -11.00 16.12
C ASP A 119 -3.18 -9.70 15.86
N THR A 120 -2.48 -8.67 15.37
CA THR A 120 -3.12 -7.41 14.99
C THR A 120 -4.04 -7.60 13.79
N ILE A 121 -3.59 -8.32 12.76
CA ILE A 121 -4.41 -8.69 11.59
C ILE A 121 -5.70 -9.40 12.04
N ARG A 122 -5.59 -10.42 12.89
CA ARG A 122 -6.77 -11.16 13.41
C ARG A 122 -7.70 -10.24 14.21
N SER A 123 -7.14 -9.37 15.05
CA SER A 123 -7.92 -8.42 15.86
C SER A 123 -8.72 -7.44 14.98
N VAL A 124 -8.11 -6.90 13.92
CA VAL A 124 -8.78 -6.02 12.96
C VAL A 124 -9.87 -6.78 12.20
N LEU A 125 -9.55 -7.94 11.63
CA LEU A 125 -10.50 -8.71 10.82
C LEU A 125 -11.74 -9.15 11.60
N ARG A 126 -11.62 -9.45 12.90
CA ARG A 126 -12.78 -9.75 13.76
C ARG A 126 -13.77 -8.59 13.91
N ARG A 127 -13.34 -7.36 13.63
CA ARG A 127 -14.16 -6.15 13.74
C ARG A 127 -14.73 -5.71 12.39
N CYS A 128 -14.32 -6.36 11.31
CA CYS A 128 -14.83 -6.13 9.97
C CYS A 128 -16.19 -6.80 9.80
N ARG A 129 -17.10 -6.13 9.10
CA ARG A 129 -18.46 -6.59 8.84
C ARG A 129 -18.64 -6.91 7.37
#